data_AF-A0A0Q9EQB9-F1
#
_entry.id   AF-A0A0Q9EQB9-F1
#
_cell.length_a   1.000
_cell.length_b   1.000
_cell.length_c   1.000
_cell.angle_alpha   90.00
_cell.angle_beta   90.00
_cell.angle_gamma   90.00
#
_symmetry.space_group_name_H-M   'P 1'
#
loop_
_entity.id
_entity.type
_entity.pdbx_description
1 polymer ?
#
loop_
_entity_poly.entity_id
_entity_poly.type
_entity_poly.pdbx_seq_one_letter_code
_entity_poly.pdbx_strand_id
1 'polypeptide(L)'
;MRSKLSIPMGNPVTGEMEFHREVTGDIIGPFLVHREASAYLAGWVVTHRATGYAVLNEIPEERSAKWLARELQKVQVSWDFSEPAAVKSLSAEALAKIKVLRAEARRGSFRQAAA
;
A
#
# COMPACT_ATOMS: atom_id res chain seq x y z
N MET A 1 -15.38 0.18 6.30
CA MET A 1 -15.39 -0.05 7.75
C MET A 1 -13.94 0.11 8.19
N ARG A 2 -13.65 1.14 8.99
CA ARG A 2 -12.29 1.37 9.45
C ARG A 2 -11.94 0.32 10.50
N SER A 3 -10.79 -0.33 10.32
CA SER A 3 -10.29 -1.39 11.18
C SER A 3 -8.99 -0.94 11.83
N LYS A 4 -8.83 -1.26 13.10
CA LYS A 4 -7.55 -1.13 13.79
C LYS A 4 -6.72 -2.36 13.46
N LEU A 5 -5.53 -2.17 12.89
CA LEU A 5 -4.63 -3.26 12.53
C LEU A 5 -3.27 -3.03 13.19
N SER A 6 -2.71 -4.10 13.73
CA SER A 6 -1.32 -4.17 14.13
C SER A 6 -0.52 -4.55 12.88
N ILE A 7 0.20 -3.59 12.30
CA ILE A 7 1.02 -3.82 11.10
C ILE A 7 2.47 -4.04 11.56
N PRO A 8 3.15 -5.09 11.10
CA PRO A 8 4.60 -5.20 11.31
C PRO A 8 5.28 -4.02 10.60
N MET A 9 6.18 -3.33 11.28
CA MET A 9 7.03 -2.31 10.66
C MET A 9 8.42 -2.91 10.52
N GLY A 10 8.85 -3.11 9.28
CA GLY A 10 10.21 -3.52 8.98
C GLY A 10 11.16 -2.31 9.07
N ASN A 11 12.35 -2.52 9.60
CA ASN A 11 13.46 -1.59 9.41
C ASN A 11 13.80 -1.57 7.92
N PRO A 12 13.65 -0.43 7.21
CA PRO A 12 13.86 -0.37 5.77
C PRO A 12 15.33 -0.59 5.36
N VAL A 13 16.27 -0.53 6.31
CA VAL A 13 17.71 -0.73 6.10
C VAL A 13 18.09 -2.20 6.29
N THR A 14 17.57 -2.87 7.32
CA THR A 14 17.95 -4.26 7.65
C THR A 14 16.96 -5.30 7.13
N GLY A 15 15.72 -4.91 6.83
CA GLY A 15 14.65 -5.84 6.48
C GLY A 15 14.08 -6.63 7.66
N GLU A 16 14.59 -6.41 8.87
CA GLU A 16 14.12 -7.06 10.09
C GLU A 16 12.85 -6.39 10.61
N MET A 17 11.91 -7.19 11.14
CA MET A 17 10.71 -6.67 11.80
C MET A 17 11.07 -6.19 13.20
N GLU A 18 11.10 -4.88 13.43
CA GLU A 18 11.53 -4.32 14.72
C GLU A 18 10.37 -4.10 15.69
N PHE A 19 9.17 -3.79 15.21
CA PHE A 19 8.00 -3.56 16.07
C PHE A 19 6.68 -3.59 15.29
N HIS A 20 5.58 -3.72 16.04
CA HIS A 20 4.23 -3.63 15.52
C HIS A 20 3.65 -2.25 15.78
N ARG A 21 3.13 -1.60 14.73
CA ARG A 21 2.43 -0.31 14.85
C ARG A 21 0.94 -0.51 14.75
N GLU A 22 0.19 0.04 15.69
CA GLU A 22 -1.26 0.13 15.58
C GLU A 22 -1.63 1.26 14.62
N VAL A 23 -2.37 0.90 13.57
CA VAL A 23 -2.81 1.83 12.54
C VAL A 23 -4.30 1.62 12.31
N THR A 24 -5.04 2.72 12.17
CA THR A 24 -6.46 2.68 11.79
C THR A 24 -6.60 3.00 10.32
N GLY A 25 -7.24 2.12 9.55
CA GLY A 25 -7.39 2.29 8.11
C GLY A 25 -8.53 1.46 7.52
N ASP A 26 -8.73 1.59 6.21
CA ASP A 26 -9.65 0.75 5.45
C ASP A 26 -8.88 -0.44 4.85
N ILE A 27 -9.41 -1.65 5.08
CA ILE A 27 -8.84 -2.87 4.52
C ILE A 27 -9.42 -3.10 3.13
N ILE A 28 -8.54 -3.29 2.15
CA ILE A 28 -8.89 -3.61 0.76
C ILE A 28 -8.05 -4.83 0.36
N GLY A 29 -8.59 -6.02 0.63
CA GLY A 29 -7.91 -7.32 0.45
C GLY A 29 -6.58 -7.40 1.18
N PRO A 30 -5.44 -7.63 0.48
CA PRO A 30 -4.12 -7.73 1.13
C PRO A 30 -3.58 -6.37 1.56
N PHE A 31 -4.27 -5.27 1.25
CA PHE A 31 -3.79 -3.92 1.53
C PHE A 31 -4.57 -3.24 2.66
N LEU A 32 -3.87 -2.37 3.37
CA LEU A 32 -4.43 -1.39 4.29
C LEU A 32 -4.22 0.01 3.72
N VAL A 33 -5.30 0.77 3.64
CA VAL A 33 -5.29 2.20 3.31
C VAL A 33 -5.42 3.00 4.59
N HIS A 34 -4.41 3.78 4.93
CA HIS A 34 -4.40 4.55 6.18
C HIS A 34 -3.76 5.92 5.99
N ARG A 35 -3.98 6.80 6.96
CA ARG A 35 -3.33 8.11 6.99
C ARG A 35 -2.08 8.00 7.85
N GLU A 36 -0.95 8.41 7.30
CA GLU A 36 0.29 8.45 8.06
C GLU A 36 0.20 9.56 9.12
N ALA A 37 0.53 9.21 10.36
CA ALA A 37 0.46 10.12 11.50
C ALA A 37 1.78 10.86 11.76
N SER A 38 2.83 10.58 10.99
CA SER A 38 4.11 11.28 11.08
C SER A 38 4.01 12.72 10.55
N ALA A 39 4.56 13.68 11.29
CA ALA A 39 4.66 15.07 10.89
C ALA A 39 5.45 15.28 9.58
N TYR A 40 6.27 14.30 9.19
CA TYR A 40 7.16 14.36 8.02
C TYR A 40 6.58 13.73 6.76
N LEU A 41 5.51 12.93 6.89
CA LEU A 41 4.89 12.21 5.78
C LEU A 41 3.40 12.56 5.78
N ALA A 42 3.07 13.72 5.22
CA ALA A 42 1.68 14.13 5.07
C ALA A 42 1.04 13.39 3.88
N GLY A 43 0.08 12.51 4.17
CA GLY A 43 -0.73 11.89 3.12
C GLY A 43 -1.33 10.54 3.50
N TRP A 44 -1.94 9.91 2.51
CA TRP A 44 -2.45 8.56 2.57
C TRP A 44 -1.39 7.55 2.14
N VAL A 45 -1.46 6.37 2.72
CA VAL A 45 -0.51 5.28 2.51
C VAL A 45 -1.28 4.02 2.15
N VAL A 46 -0.72 3.25 1.20
CA VAL A 46 -1.15 1.88 0.91
C VAL A 46 -0.05 0.94 1.39
N THR A 47 -0.36 0.14 2.40
CA THR A 47 0.56 -0.82 3.02
C THR A 47 0.08 -2.25 2.79
N HIS A 48 1.01 -3.15 2.46
CA HIS A 48 0.75 -4.58 2.45
C HIS A 48 0.58 -5.09 3.89
N ARG A 49 -0.56 -5.72 4.19
CA ARG A 49 -0.97 -6.04 5.57
C ARG A 49 -0.07 -7.07 6.24
N ALA A 50 0.34 -8.10 5.50
CA ALA A 50 1.08 -9.21 6.09
C ALA A 50 2.53 -8.82 6.42
N THR A 51 3.14 -7.95 5.60
CA THR A 51 4.57 -7.65 5.70
C THR A 51 4.89 -6.23 6.13
N GLY A 52 3.89 -5.35 6.19
CA GLY A 52 4.11 -3.93 6.44
C GLY A 52 4.76 -3.17 5.30
N TYR A 53 4.95 -3.82 4.15
CA TYR A 53 5.57 -3.18 3.00
C TYR A 53 4.72 -1.98 2.53
N ALA A 54 5.30 -0.79 2.62
CA ALA A 54 4.72 0.43 2.08
C ALA A 54 4.74 0.39 0.55
N VAL A 55 3.60 0.08 -0.06
CA VAL A 55 3.46 0.03 -1.52
C VAL A 55 3.56 1.42 -2.12
N LEU A 56 2.92 2.41 -1.47
CA LEU A 56 3.03 3.82 -1.82
C LEU A 56 2.68 4.70 -0.62
N ASN A 57 3.48 5.74 -0.42
CA ASN A 57 3.29 6.76 0.61
C ASN A 57 2.95 8.11 -0.03
N GLU A 58 2.57 9.07 0.82
CA GLU A 58 2.35 10.48 0.44
C GLU A 58 1.30 10.63 -0.67
N ILE A 59 0.28 9.79 -0.66
CA ILE A 59 -0.83 9.87 -1.60
C ILE A 59 -1.71 11.05 -1.17
N PRO A 60 -1.99 12.03 -2.04
CA PRO A 60 -2.68 13.27 -1.63
C PRO A 60 -4.10 13.04 -1.10
N GLU A 61 -4.80 12.04 -1.62
CA GLU A 61 -6.24 11.84 -1.39
C GLU A 61 -6.56 10.41 -0.95
N GLU A 62 -7.49 10.27 -0.01
CA GLU A 62 -8.01 8.97 0.46
C GLU A 62 -8.54 8.13 -0.70
N ARG A 63 -9.27 8.78 -1.60
CA ARG A 63 -9.89 8.15 -2.77
C ARG A 63 -8.84 7.57 -3.71
N SER A 64 -7.73 8.30 -3.92
CA SER A 64 -6.62 7.86 -4.75
C SER A 64 -5.90 6.65 -4.14
N ALA A 65 -5.76 6.61 -2.81
CA ALA A 65 -5.20 5.45 -2.12
C ALA A 65 -6.13 4.22 -2.16
N LYS A 66 -7.46 4.43 -2.02
CA LYS A 66 -8.46 3.36 -2.16
C LYS A 66 -8.53 2.81 -3.58
N TRP A 67 -8.46 3.68 -4.58
CA TRP A 67 -8.37 3.28 -5.99
C TRP A 67 -7.12 2.43 -6.23
N LEU A 68 -5.95 2.90 -5.76
CA LEU A 68 -4.70 2.16 -5.92
C LEU A 68 -4.78 0.76 -5.32
N ALA A 69 -5.28 0.64 -4.08
CA ALA A 69 -5.42 -0.66 -3.43
C ALA A 69 -6.34 -1.61 -4.21
N ARG A 70 -7.40 -1.10 -4.85
CA ARG A 70 -8.30 -1.91 -5.70
C ARG A 70 -7.64 -2.33 -7.02
N GLU A 71 -6.90 -1.44 -7.67
CA GLU A 71 -6.21 -1.77 -8.92
C GLU A 71 -5.04 -2.74 -8.71
N LEU A 72 -4.32 -2.61 -7.60
CA LEU A 72 -3.24 -3.54 -7.24
C LEU A 72 -3.73 -4.99 -7.10
N GLN A 73 -4.95 -5.19 -6.59
CA GLN A 73 -5.56 -6.53 -6.50
C GLN A 73 -5.80 -7.17 -7.88
N LYS A 74 -5.95 -6.36 -8.91
CA LYS A 74 -6.20 -6.83 -10.29
C LYS A 74 -4.91 -7.18 -11.02
N VAL A 75 -3.75 -6.79 -10.48
CA VAL A 75 -2.46 -7.21 -11.03
C VAL A 75 -2.31 -8.71 -10.79
N GLN A 76 -2.05 -9.48 -11.85
CA GLN A 76 -1.92 -10.93 -11.81
C GLN A 76 -0.61 -11.38 -11.13
N VAL A 77 -0.53 -11.19 -9.82
CA VAL A 77 0.55 -11.64 -8.94
C VAL A 77 -0.03 -12.18 -7.63
N SER A 78 0.68 -13.10 -6.99
CA SER A 78 0.33 -13.48 -5.61
C SER A 78 0.80 -12.39 -4.65
N TRP A 79 -0.13 -11.91 -3.83
CA TRP A 79 0.15 -10.98 -2.75
C TRP A 79 0.39 -11.70 -1.41
N ASP A 80 0.40 -13.03 -1.37
CA ASP A 80 0.50 -13.81 -0.13
C ASP A 80 1.95 -14.02 0.36
N PHE A 81 2.84 -13.07 0.05
CA PHE A 81 4.23 -13.15 0.48
C PHE A 81 4.41 -12.68 1.94
N SER A 82 5.33 -13.32 2.66
CA SER A 82 5.67 -13.02 4.06
C SER A 82 6.84 -12.06 4.23
N GLU A 83 7.54 -11.73 3.14
CA GLU A 83 8.72 -10.85 3.18
C GLU A 83 8.60 -9.68 2.20
N PRO A 84 8.92 -8.43 2.60
CA PRO A 84 8.90 -7.28 1.70
C PRO A 84 9.76 -7.44 0.44
N ALA A 85 10.84 -8.23 0.53
CA ALA A 85 11.76 -8.48 -0.58
C ALA A 85 11.10 -9.24 -1.75
N ALA A 86 10.04 -10.01 -1.50
CA ALA A 86 9.32 -10.77 -2.53
C ALA A 86 8.69 -9.89 -3.62
N VAL A 87 8.48 -8.59 -3.36
CA VAL A 87 8.04 -7.64 -4.38
C VAL A 87 9.08 -7.52 -5.51
N LYS A 88 10.37 -7.75 -5.24
CA LYS A 88 11.45 -7.68 -6.24
C LYS A 88 11.47 -8.88 -7.18
N SER A 89 10.88 -10.01 -6.78
CA SER A 89 10.77 -11.21 -7.62
C SER A 89 9.52 -11.23 -8.52
N LEU A 90 8.70 -10.17 -8.48
CA LEU A 90 7.57 -10.04 -9.39
C LEU A 90 8.06 -9.90 -10.84
N SER A 91 7.23 -10.35 -11.79
CA SER A 91 7.56 -10.23 -13.21
C SER A 91 7.77 -8.77 -13.61
N ALA A 92 8.63 -8.54 -14.61
CA ALA A 92 8.88 -7.20 -15.13
C ALA A 92 7.58 -6.50 -15.59
N GLU A 93 6.64 -7.27 -16.16
CA GLU A 93 5.33 -6.77 -16.56
C GLU A 93 4.50 -6.30 -15.35
N ALA A 94 4.46 -7.09 -14.28
CA ALA A 94 3.75 -6.71 -13.06
C ALA A 94 4.37 -5.47 -12.41
N LEU A 95 5.70 -5.42 -12.33
CA LEU A 95 6.43 -4.25 -11.81
C LEU A 95 6.15 -2.99 -12.64
N ALA A 96 6.09 -3.11 -13.97
CA ALA A 96 5.74 -2.00 -14.86
C ALA A 96 4.31 -1.50 -14.60
N LYS A 97 3.33 -2.42 -14.48
CA LYS A 97 1.94 -2.06 -14.13
C LYS A 97 1.85 -1.38 -12.78
N ILE A 98 2.48 -1.94 -11.75
CA ILE A 98 2.52 -1.36 -10.39
C ILE A 98 3.12 0.05 -10.43
N LYS A 99 4.19 0.27 -11.21
CA LYS A 99 4.82 1.59 -11.36
C LYS A 99 3.86 2.62 -11.96
N VAL A 100 3.10 2.25 -12.99
CA VAL A 100 2.08 3.12 -13.60
C VAL A 100 0.98 3.47 -12.60
N LEU A 101 0.43 2.46 -11.91
CA LEU A 101 -0.59 2.67 -10.88
C LEU A 101 -0.10 3.60 -9.77
N ARG A 102 1.14 3.44 -9.31
CA ARG A 102 1.75 4.33 -8.30
C ARG A 102 1.86 5.77 -8.78
N ALA A 103 2.26 5.97 -10.04
CA ALA A 103 2.38 7.30 -10.62
C ALA A 103 1.01 7.97 -10.77
N GLU A 104 -0.01 7.23 -11.19
CA GLU A 104 -1.39 7.72 -11.24
C GLU A 104 -1.90 8.08 -9.85
N ALA A 105 -1.70 7.21 -8.86
CA ALA A 105 -2.13 7.45 -7.49
C ALA A 105 -1.55 8.74 -6.90
N ARG A 106 -0.28 9.05 -7.22
CA ARG A 106 0.38 10.29 -6.82
C ARG A 106 -0.19 11.54 -7.48
N ARG A 107 -0.63 11.45 -8.74
CA ARG A 107 -1.20 12.59 -9.46
C ARG A 107 -2.54 13.05 -8.88
N GLY A 108 -3.27 12.14 -8.23
CA GLY A 108 -4.57 12.42 -7.63
C GLY A 108 -5.69 12.62 -8.67
N SER A 109 -6.92 12.83 -8.19
CA SER A 109 -8.12 13.08 -9.01
C SER A 109 -8.56 11.93 -9.93
N PHE A 110 -8.78 10.73 -9.37
CA PHE A 110 -9.53 9.67 -10.05
C PHE A 110 -11.01 10.04 -10.18
N ARG A 111 -11.44 10.31 -11.40
CA ARG A 111 -12.86 10.45 -11.76
C ARG A 111 -13.54 9.09 -11.60
N GLN A 112 -14.72 9.08 -10.98
CA GLN A 112 -15.58 7.91 -10.92
C GLN A 112 -15.78 7.34 -12.33
N ALA A 113 -15.59 6.02 -12.48
CA ALA A 113 -16.62 5.25 -13.15
C ALA A 113 -17.56 4.77 -12.05
N ALA A 114 -18.83 5.15 -12.17
CA ALA A 114 -19.89 4.86 -11.22
C ALA A 114 -20.04 3.36 -10.94
N ALA A 115 -20.37 3.04 -9.68
CA ALA A 115 -21.16 1.87 -9.31
C ALA A 115 -21.93 2.24 -8.03
#